data_AF-A0A835R2L0-F1
#
_entry.id   AF-A0A835R2L0-F1
#
_cell.length_a   1.000
_cell.length_b   1.000
_cell.length_c   1.000
_cell.angle_alpha   90.00
_cell.angle_beta   90.00
_cell.angle_gamma   90.00
#
_symmetry.space_group_name_H-M   'P 1'
#
loop_
_entity.id
_entity.type
_entity.pdbx_description
1 polymer ?
#
loop_
_entity_poly.entity_id
_entity_poly.type
_entity_poly.pdbx_seq_one_letter_code
_entity_poly.pdbx_strand_id
1 'polypeptide(L)'
;MKSIADTMALLQSEGRLLRSEHNLLGEAFLVMASAAGIQQQQEVLAWLLEPLSIPWIQLEWQNSYLSDPLGLACLCSDSQFMWNIFHTVTFFEKALKRSGYKKANWGSTSASNVSNCSHPMSIHLSWMLPPLLRLLRSIHSLWSPTIAQALPEELRRAKSMSLVEQASLLGESNLKQSKGQFSYPESHIDMHIERATNENDMRNWLKGIRDSGYNVIGLSANIGDYFFRGLDYSLFAVAFMENVQAMDFRHERQLIHLVLVPIVKSCPADLWVAWLQNLLQPLFLCSQQALSCSWSNLMHVGRAKVPETFSILPEMELKLEVMEEKLLRDLTREICYLLSVLASPNLNSGLPSLDQHGNANRLEPSSLNQLDTFASNSMIGFLMAHKGLAQPVLRISIDVLTWTDGEAVAKIVSFFATLIILTAATDNSELTEFVAKDLFRAIIQGLSMESNAIISSDLIGLCREIFVHLSNRDPAPRQILLSLPCISKDDLVAFEDALTKTSSPKEQKQLMRSFLQLATGNKLRALVSQRMTNVITNVTARSRSSAPGPAQSSEEDNVVGLAAII
;
A
#
# COMPACT_ATOMS: atom_id res chain seq x y z
N MET A 1 -10.90 13.47 36.00
CA MET A 1 -10.07 12.58 35.16
C MET A 1 -8.75 12.24 35.84
N LYS A 2 -7.97 13.21 36.34
CA LYS A 2 -6.71 12.96 37.06
C LYS A 2 -6.78 11.87 38.15
N SER A 3 -7.71 11.97 39.09
CA SER A 3 -7.87 10.95 40.17
C SER A 3 -8.11 9.52 39.67
N ILE A 4 -8.75 9.34 38.52
CA ILE A 4 -8.95 8.01 37.93
C ILE A 4 -7.64 7.53 37.29
N ALA A 5 -6.90 8.39 36.60
CA ALA A 5 -5.56 8.07 36.08
C ALA A 5 -4.60 7.68 37.21
N ASP A 6 -4.65 8.40 38.35
CA ASP A 6 -3.87 8.08 39.55
C ASP A 6 -4.26 6.71 40.12
N THR A 7 -5.56 6.40 40.14
CA THR A 7 -6.07 5.08 40.59
C THR A 7 -5.62 3.95 39.65
N MET A 8 -5.63 4.18 38.33
CA MET A 8 -5.12 3.22 37.34
C MET A 8 -3.63 2.94 37.53
N ALA A 9 -2.83 3.99 37.76
CA ALA A 9 -1.40 3.86 38.02
C ALA A 9 -1.14 3.08 39.32
N LEU A 10 -1.91 3.36 40.38
CA LEU A 10 -1.81 2.63 41.65
C LEU A 10 -2.14 1.14 41.46
N LEU A 11 -3.26 0.81 40.83
CA LEU A 11 -3.66 -0.58 40.59
C LEU A 11 -2.66 -1.34 39.71
N GLN A 12 -2.03 -0.66 38.75
CA GLN A 12 -0.96 -1.23 37.95
C GLN A 12 0.30 -1.50 38.79
N SER A 13 0.69 -0.57 39.67
CA SER A 13 1.84 -0.75 40.57
C SER A 13 1.64 -1.88 41.58
N GLU A 14 0.39 -2.14 41.99
CA GLU A 14 0.00 -3.24 42.87
C GLU A 14 -0.11 -4.59 42.12
N GLY A 15 0.11 -4.62 40.80
CA GLY A 15 -0.06 -5.83 39.97
C GLY A 15 -1.51 -6.29 39.83
N ARG A 16 -2.48 -5.43 40.18
CA ARG A 16 -3.93 -5.72 40.17
C ARG A 16 -4.62 -5.32 38.87
N LEU A 17 -3.90 -4.63 37.99
CA LEU A 17 -4.36 -4.22 36.66
C LEU A 17 -3.34 -4.67 35.62
N LEU A 18 -3.75 -5.56 34.72
CA LEU A 18 -2.90 -6.02 33.63
C LEU A 18 -2.60 -4.87 32.68
N ARG A 19 -1.44 -4.94 32.02
CA ARG A 19 -1.02 -3.89 31.08
C ARG A 19 -1.99 -3.75 29.89
N SER A 20 -2.55 -4.86 29.42
CA SER A 20 -3.60 -4.88 28.39
C SER A 20 -4.88 -4.18 28.84
N GLU A 21 -5.31 -4.38 30.10
CA GLU A 21 -6.48 -3.73 30.70
C GLU A 21 -6.24 -2.23 30.89
N HIS A 22 -5.05 -1.86 31.36
CA HIS A 22 -4.60 -0.47 31.44
C HIS A 22 -4.70 0.22 30.07
N ASN A 23 -4.28 -0.43 28.99
CA ASN A 23 -4.38 0.11 27.63
C ASN A 23 -5.82 0.27 27.14
N LEU A 24 -6.77 -0.55 27.60
CA LEU A 24 -8.19 -0.41 27.26
C LEU A 24 -8.81 0.76 28.01
N LEU A 25 -8.54 0.88 29.32
CA LEU A 25 -9.00 2.01 30.13
C LEU A 25 -8.38 3.33 29.67
N GLY A 26 -7.09 3.33 29.34
CA GLY A 26 -6.40 4.49 28.79
C GLY A 26 -6.98 4.94 27.45
N GLU A 27 -7.37 4.00 26.58
CA GLU A 27 -8.07 4.35 25.33
C GLU A 27 -9.42 5.00 25.59
N ALA A 28 -10.21 4.48 26.54
CA ALA A 28 -11.48 5.10 26.93
C ALA A 28 -11.25 6.53 27.45
N PHE A 29 -10.18 6.75 28.21
CA PHE A 29 -9.76 8.08 28.67
C PHE A 29 -9.44 9.03 27.53
N LEU A 30 -8.68 8.58 26.54
CA LEU A 30 -8.34 9.37 25.35
C LEU A 30 -9.60 9.73 24.54
N VAL A 31 -10.56 8.81 24.42
CA VAL A 31 -11.85 9.07 23.77
C VAL A 31 -12.62 10.16 24.52
N MET A 32 -12.72 10.08 25.84
CA MET A 32 -13.38 11.10 26.66
C MET A 32 -12.68 12.46 26.54
N ALA A 33 -11.34 12.48 26.59
CA ALA A 33 -10.55 13.70 26.48
C ALA A 33 -10.70 14.37 25.11
N SER A 34 -10.80 13.59 24.03
CA SER A 34 -11.02 14.09 22.67
C SER A 34 -12.34 14.87 22.51
N ALA A 35 -13.33 14.62 23.38
CA ALA A 35 -14.60 15.34 23.40
C ALA A 35 -14.56 16.62 24.27
N ALA A 36 -13.58 16.73 25.17
CA ALA A 36 -13.47 17.81 26.16
C ALA A 36 -12.62 19.01 25.71
N GLY A 37 -11.97 18.93 24.55
CA GLY A 37 -11.14 19.99 23.98
C GLY A 37 -9.63 19.75 24.13
N ILE A 38 -8.84 20.58 23.45
CA ILE A 38 -7.40 20.36 23.21
C ILE A 38 -6.57 20.38 24.50
N GLN A 39 -6.85 21.32 25.39
CA GLN A 39 -6.13 21.43 26.67
C GLN A 39 -6.34 20.18 27.53
N GLN A 40 -7.59 19.71 27.65
CA GLN A 40 -7.89 18.51 28.42
C GLN A 40 -7.28 17.26 27.78
N GLN A 41 -7.23 17.21 26.44
CA GLN A 41 -6.57 16.16 25.70
C GLN A 41 -5.06 16.13 25.96
N GLN A 42 -4.39 17.29 25.98
CA GLN A 42 -2.97 17.39 26.33
C GLN A 42 -2.69 16.93 27.76
N GLU A 43 -3.51 17.34 28.73
CA GLU A 43 -3.35 16.91 30.12
C GLU A 43 -3.52 15.39 30.28
N VAL A 44 -4.53 14.80 29.64
CA VAL A 44 -4.77 13.35 29.70
C VAL A 44 -3.65 12.58 29.01
N LEU A 45 -3.15 13.08 27.88
CA LEU A 45 -2.00 12.49 27.20
C LEU A 45 -0.75 12.54 28.08
N ALA A 46 -0.48 13.66 28.75
CA ALA A 46 0.63 13.78 29.68
C ALA A 46 0.53 12.73 30.81
N TRP A 47 -0.64 12.63 31.46
CA TRP A 47 -0.85 11.65 32.55
C TRP A 47 -0.65 10.19 32.10
N LEU A 48 -1.00 9.86 30.85
CA LEU A 48 -0.96 8.49 30.35
C LEU A 48 0.36 8.13 29.67
N LEU A 49 1.06 9.08 29.03
CA LEU A 49 2.27 8.84 28.25
C LEU A 49 3.57 9.18 28.99
N GLU A 50 3.59 10.21 29.84
CA GLU A 50 4.81 10.58 30.57
C GLU A 50 5.37 9.44 31.43
N PRO A 51 4.55 8.64 32.16
CA PRO A 51 5.06 7.49 32.89
C PRO A 51 5.74 6.44 32.00
N LEU A 52 5.41 6.41 30.71
CA LEU A 52 5.98 5.46 29.74
C LEU A 52 7.28 6.00 29.13
N SER A 53 7.46 7.32 29.11
CA SER A 53 8.60 7.97 28.45
C SER A 53 9.93 7.54 29.06
N ILE A 54 10.07 7.56 30.39
CA ILE A 54 11.31 7.24 31.10
C ILE A 54 11.81 5.83 30.78
N PRO A 55 11.03 4.74 31.01
CA PRO A 55 11.51 3.40 30.68
C PRO A 55 11.71 3.21 29.17
N TRP A 56 10.93 3.89 28.33
CA TRP A 56 11.04 3.77 26.87
C TRP A 56 12.35 4.34 26.32
N ILE A 57 12.80 5.51 26.81
CA ILE A 57 14.01 6.18 26.32
C ILE A 57 15.31 5.63 26.90
N GLN A 58 15.25 4.75 27.90
CA GLN A 58 16.44 4.17 28.53
C GLN A 58 17.33 3.47 27.49
N LEU A 59 18.61 3.86 27.46
CA LEU A 59 19.60 3.30 26.53
C LEU A 59 20.03 1.89 26.93
N GLU A 60 19.90 1.51 28.20
CA GLU A 60 20.36 0.21 28.70
C GLU A 60 19.67 -0.96 27.99
N TRP A 61 18.33 -0.97 27.96
CA TRP A 61 17.59 -2.04 27.29
C TRP A 61 17.72 -1.94 25.76
N GLN A 62 17.74 -0.73 25.21
CA GLN A 62 17.92 -0.54 23.77
C GLN A 62 19.27 -1.09 23.32
N ASN A 63 20.34 -0.80 24.05
CA ASN A 63 21.67 -1.28 23.71
C ASN A 63 21.80 -2.79 23.96
N SER A 64 21.16 -3.32 25.01
CA SER A 64 21.23 -4.75 25.34
C SER A 64 20.45 -5.62 24.36
N TYR A 65 19.33 -5.13 23.82
CA TYR A 65 18.41 -5.94 23.01
C TYR A 65 18.34 -5.53 21.53
N LEU A 66 18.70 -4.31 21.16
CA LEU A 66 18.53 -3.77 19.80
C LEU A 66 19.86 -3.43 19.08
N SER A 67 21.02 -3.56 19.75
CA SER A 67 22.32 -3.27 19.12
C SER A 67 22.74 -4.35 18.13
N ASP A 68 22.33 -5.59 18.36
CA ASP A 68 22.66 -6.73 17.52
C ASP A 68 21.47 -7.69 17.38
N PRO A 69 21.44 -8.51 16.31
CA PRO A 69 20.29 -9.38 16.04
C PRO A 69 20.08 -10.51 17.06
N LEU A 70 21.13 -10.93 17.78
CA LEU A 70 21.02 -11.94 18.84
C LEU A 70 20.43 -11.32 20.11
N GLY A 71 20.68 -10.04 20.36
CA GLY A 71 20.00 -9.25 21.38
C GLY A 71 18.48 -9.34 21.27
N LEU A 72 17.92 -9.34 20.06
CA LEU A 72 16.47 -9.49 19.87
C LEU A 72 15.97 -10.88 20.27
N ALA A 73 16.78 -11.93 20.09
CA ALA A 73 16.46 -13.26 20.58
C ALA A 73 16.47 -13.34 22.13
N CYS A 74 17.38 -12.62 22.77
CA CYS A 74 17.37 -12.45 24.22
C CYS A 74 16.11 -11.70 24.70
N LEU A 75 15.66 -10.66 23.96
CA LEU A 75 14.41 -9.97 24.27
C LEU A 75 13.21 -10.91 24.20
N CYS A 76 13.13 -11.73 23.14
CA CYS A 76 12.05 -12.70 22.99
C CYS A 76 12.07 -13.81 24.06
N SER A 77 13.18 -13.99 24.77
CA SER A 77 13.28 -14.93 25.89
C SER A 77 12.77 -14.32 27.20
N ASP A 78 12.75 -12.99 27.33
CA ASP A 78 12.13 -12.27 28.44
C ASP A 78 10.66 -11.92 28.10
N SER A 79 9.77 -12.89 28.32
CA SER A 79 8.34 -12.76 27.97
C SER A 79 7.68 -11.53 28.61
N GLN A 80 8.00 -11.23 29.87
CA GLN A 80 7.39 -10.09 30.58
C GLN A 80 7.82 -8.77 29.95
N PHE A 81 9.12 -8.60 29.66
CA PHE A 81 9.63 -7.38 29.05
C PHE A 81 9.19 -7.24 27.59
N MET A 82 9.21 -8.34 26.83
CA MET A 82 8.71 -8.42 25.46
C MET A 82 7.26 -7.91 25.36
N TRP A 83 6.35 -8.43 26.19
CA TRP A 83 4.94 -8.01 26.19
C TRP A 83 4.76 -6.57 26.71
N ASN A 84 5.60 -6.10 27.63
CA ASN A 84 5.58 -4.70 28.06
C ASN A 84 5.91 -3.73 26.91
N ILE A 85 6.90 -4.05 26.07
CA ILE A 85 7.20 -3.29 24.85
C ILE A 85 5.99 -3.28 23.91
N PHE A 86 5.38 -4.44 23.66
CA PHE A 86 4.19 -4.55 22.81
C PHE A 86 3.04 -3.68 23.31
N HIS A 87 2.75 -3.73 24.61
CA HIS A 87 1.70 -2.90 25.19
C HIS A 87 2.04 -1.40 25.12
N THR A 88 3.31 -1.03 25.24
CA THR A 88 3.73 0.37 25.11
C THR A 88 3.52 0.89 23.68
N VAL A 89 3.96 0.13 22.66
CA VAL A 89 3.78 0.49 21.24
C VAL A 89 2.30 0.55 20.85
N THR A 90 1.50 -0.44 21.26
CA THR A 90 0.04 -0.44 21.00
C THR A 90 -0.69 0.69 21.70
N PHE A 91 -0.18 1.15 22.85
CA PHE A 91 -0.73 2.32 23.50
C PHE A 91 -0.38 3.62 22.76
N PHE A 92 0.84 3.75 22.21
CA PHE A 92 1.19 4.88 21.33
C PHE A 92 0.27 4.95 20.10
N GLU A 93 -0.05 3.81 19.49
CA GLU A 93 -0.98 3.75 18.37
C GLU A 93 -2.37 4.24 18.77
N LYS A 94 -2.90 3.77 19.90
CA LYS A 94 -4.19 4.22 20.45
C LYS A 94 -4.17 5.71 20.76
N ALA A 95 -3.11 6.21 21.39
CA ALA A 95 -2.93 7.63 21.67
C ALA A 95 -3.00 8.46 20.38
N LEU A 96 -2.28 8.06 19.32
CA LEU A 96 -2.35 8.72 18.02
C LEU A 96 -3.74 8.64 17.38
N LYS A 97 -4.37 7.46 17.34
CA LYS A 97 -5.72 7.26 16.74
C LYS A 97 -6.81 8.07 17.43
N ARG A 98 -6.70 8.28 18.74
CA ARG A 98 -7.68 9.02 19.55
C ARG A 98 -7.29 10.48 19.79
N SER A 99 -6.16 10.91 19.24
CA SER A 99 -5.67 12.28 19.34
C SER A 99 -5.92 13.08 18.06
N GLY A 100 -6.11 14.39 18.22
CA GLY A 100 -6.20 15.32 17.10
C GLY A 100 -7.58 15.93 16.88
N TYR A 101 -7.67 16.74 15.82
CA TYR A 101 -8.82 17.57 15.50
C TYR A 101 -9.89 16.76 14.77
N LYS A 102 -11.12 16.70 15.31
CA LYS A 102 -12.27 16.22 14.53
C LYS A 102 -12.58 17.24 13.43
N LYS A 103 -12.34 16.84 12.17
CA LYS A 103 -12.57 17.65 10.95
C LYS A 103 -14.04 18.09 10.72
N ALA A 104 -14.98 17.65 11.57
CA ALA A 104 -16.42 17.84 11.41
C ALA A 104 -16.96 19.23 11.80
N ASN A 105 -16.17 20.11 12.43
CA ASN A 105 -16.63 21.43 12.89
C ASN A 105 -16.16 22.62 12.02
N TRP A 106 -15.73 22.38 10.78
CA TRP A 106 -15.32 23.44 9.83
C TRP A 106 -16.51 24.17 9.17
N GLY A 107 -17.50 24.52 9.97
CA GLY A 107 -18.44 25.59 9.63
C GLY A 107 -17.96 26.88 10.27
N SER A 108 -17.39 27.78 9.45
CA SER A 108 -17.17 29.19 9.79
C SER A 108 -16.24 29.49 10.98
N THR A 109 -14.93 29.51 10.74
CA THR A 109 -14.04 30.46 11.45
C THR A 109 -12.79 30.70 10.62
N SER A 110 -12.50 31.98 10.42
CA SER A 110 -11.42 32.54 9.60
C SER A 110 -10.06 31.85 9.77
N ALA A 111 -9.42 31.58 8.63
CA ALA A 111 -8.13 30.91 8.47
C ALA A 111 -6.92 31.60 9.13
N SER A 112 -7.11 32.65 9.94
CA SER A 112 -6.03 33.43 10.58
C SER A 112 -5.72 33.02 12.02
N ASN A 113 -6.57 32.25 12.71
CA ASN A 113 -6.37 31.89 14.12
C ASN A 113 -5.98 30.41 14.37
N VAL A 114 -5.85 29.60 13.31
CA VAL A 114 -5.50 28.17 13.41
C VAL A 114 -3.98 27.94 13.50
N SER A 115 -3.17 28.98 13.28
CA SER A 115 -1.70 28.87 13.25
C SER A 115 -1.04 28.56 14.60
N ASN A 116 -1.75 28.66 15.72
CA ASN A 116 -1.15 28.59 17.06
C ASN A 116 -1.54 27.37 17.90
N CYS A 117 -2.30 26.40 17.36
CA CYS A 117 -2.68 25.22 18.13
C CYS A 117 -1.88 24.00 17.64
N SER A 118 -0.86 23.62 18.40
CA SER A 118 -0.05 22.43 18.13
C SER A 118 -0.86 21.17 18.39
N HIS A 119 -0.79 20.18 17.49
CA HIS A 119 -1.41 18.88 17.69
C HIS A 119 -1.00 18.28 19.06
N PRO A 120 -1.91 17.73 19.87
CA PRO A 120 -1.60 17.26 21.23
C PRO A 120 -0.45 16.24 21.30
N MET A 121 -0.31 15.38 20.28
CA MET A 121 0.77 14.38 20.21
C MET A 121 2.14 14.93 19.82
N SER A 122 2.23 16.19 19.35
CA SER A 122 3.46 16.75 18.77
C SER A 122 4.67 16.67 19.71
N ILE A 123 4.49 17.07 20.97
CA ILE A 123 5.55 17.07 21.99
C ILE A 123 6.05 15.67 22.35
N HIS A 124 5.26 14.63 22.06
CA HIS A 124 5.58 13.25 22.39
C HIS A 124 6.40 12.55 21.31
N LEU A 125 6.38 13.04 20.06
CA LEU A 125 7.01 12.37 18.93
C LEU A 125 8.53 12.22 19.09
N SER A 126 9.20 13.25 19.63
CA SER A 126 10.67 13.32 19.70
C SER A 126 11.29 12.23 20.57
N TRP A 127 10.62 11.81 21.63
CA TRP A 127 11.08 10.72 22.51
C TRP A 127 10.44 9.38 22.16
N MET A 128 9.23 9.38 21.58
CA MET A 128 8.48 8.17 21.26
C MET A 128 9.05 7.44 20.04
N LEU A 129 9.39 8.17 18.97
CA LEU A 129 9.72 7.58 17.68
C LEU A 129 11.14 6.97 17.60
N PRO A 130 12.22 7.56 18.16
CA PRO A 130 13.56 7.02 17.95
C PRO A 130 13.76 5.58 18.46
N PRO A 131 13.31 5.18 19.67
CA PRO A 131 13.42 3.79 20.10
C PRO A 131 12.55 2.85 19.28
N LEU A 132 11.38 3.32 18.80
CA LEU A 132 10.51 2.54 17.91
C LEU A 132 11.20 2.24 16.57
N LEU A 133 11.88 3.24 15.99
CA LEU A 133 12.63 3.07 14.74
C LEU A 133 13.77 2.06 14.91
N ARG A 134 14.48 2.10 16.04
CA ARG A 134 15.52 1.10 16.37
C ARG A 134 14.94 -0.31 16.50
N LEU A 135 13.79 -0.44 17.16
CA LEU A 135 13.09 -1.71 17.31
C LEU A 135 12.64 -2.27 15.96
N LEU A 136 12.02 -1.44 15.11
CA LEU A 136 11.58 -1.85 13.77
C LEU A 136 12.76 -2.23 12.88
N ARG A 137 13.85 -1.46 12.91
CA ARG A 137 15.11 -1.79 12.21
C ARG A 137 15.62 -3.17 12.63
N SER A 138 15.66 -3.43 13.94
CA SER A 138 16.12 -4.71 14.50
C SER A 138 15.23 -5.86 14.03
N ILE A 139 13.91 -5.67 14.01
CA ILE A 139 12.96 -6.64 13.49
C ILE A 139 13.18 -6.89 11.99
N HIS A 140 13.34 -5.85 11.17
CA HIS A 140 13.59 -6.01 9.73
C HIS A 140 14.88 -6.79 9.47
N SER A 141 15.92 -6.57 10.27
CA SER A 141 17.21 -7.24 10.14
C SER A 141 17.13 -8.77 10.27
N LEU A 142 16.10 -9.31 10.96
CA LEU A 142 15.90 -10.75 11.10
C LEU A 142 15.74 -11.47 9.76
N TRP A 143 15.31 -10.77 8.72
CA TRP A 143 15.15 -11.33 7.36
C TRP A 143 16.42 -11.22 6.51
N SER A 144 17.44 -10.50 6.94
CA SER A 144 18.75 -10.48 6.26
C SER A 144 19.34 -11.90 6.18
N PRO A 145 19.88 -12.35 5.04
CA PRO A 145 20.45 -13.69 4.90
C PRO A 145 21.56 -14.01 5.92
N THR A 146 22.40 -13.01 6.22
CA THR A 146 23.50 -13.16 7.19
C THR A 146 23.00 -13.42 8.60
N ILE A 147 21.92 -12.75 8.98
CA ILE A 147 21.33 -12.83 10.32
C ILE A 147 20.46 -14.08 10.43
N ALA A 148 19.63 -14.35 9.42
CA ALA A 148 18.66 -15.44 9.42
C ALA A 148 19.29 -16.82 9.70
N GLN A 149 20.54 -17.02 9.25
CA GLN A 149 21.30 -18.25 9.49
C GLN A 149 21.78 -18.38 10.95
N ALA A 150 22.05 -17.27 11.64
CA ALA A 150 22.58 -17.23 12.99
C ALA A 150 21.49 -17.23 14.08
N LEU A 151 20.22 -17.05 13.73
CA LEU A 151 19.12 -16.99 14.70
C LEU A 151 18.88 -18.33 15.41
N PRO A 152 18.44 -18.31 16.69
CA PRO A 152 17.92 -19.50 17.36
C PRO A 152 16.74 -20.14 16.62
N GLU A 153 16.50 -21.43 16.87
CA GLU A 153 15.51 -22.21 16.12
C GLU A 153 14.08 -21.69 16.31
N GLU A 154 13.72 -21.34 17.54
CA GLU A 154 12.39 -20.81 17.91
C GLU A 154 12.11 -19.52 17.15
N LEU A 155 13.05 -18.57 17.17
CA LEU A 155 12.91 -17.29 16.48
C LEU A 155 12.92 -17.46 14.95
N ARG A 156 13.72 -18.40 14.43
CA ARG A 156 13.73 -18.72 13.00
C ARG A 156 12.37 -19.24 12.53
N ARG A 157 11.74 -20.13 13.29
CA ARG A 157 10.39 -20.63 12.99
C ARG A 157 9.34 -19.55 13.18
N ALA A 158 9.47 -18.69 14.19
CA ALA A 158 8.55 -17.58 14.44
C ALA A 158 8.47 -16.57 13.28
N LYS A 159 9.48 -16.49 12.41
CA LYS A 159 9.46 -15.65 11.20
C LYS A 159 8.47 -16.12 10.13
N SER A 160 8.16 -17.43 10.07
CA SER A 160 7.33 -17.98 9.00
C SER A 160 5.88 -17.47 9.08
N MET A 161 5.04 -17.89 8.14
CA MET A 161 3.61 -17.59 8.20
C MET A 161 2.88 -18.60 9.10
N SER A 162 2.00 -18.15 10.00
CA SER A 162 1.21 -19.07 10.83
C SER A 162 0.18 -19.83 10.00
N LEU A 163 -0.26 -21.02 10.46
CA LEU A 163 -1.29 -21.80 9.76
C LEU A 163 -2.60 -21.01 9.57
N VAL A 164 -2.94 -20.14 10.52
CA VAL A 164 -4.13 -19.27 10.43
C VAL A 164 -3.97 -18.24 9.32
N GLU A 165 -2.78 -17.65 9.18
CA GLU A 165 -2.48 -16.72 8.09
C GLU A 165 -2.48 -17.43 6.73
N GLN A 166 -1.93 -18.64 6.65
CA GLN A 166 -1.93 -19.45 5.43
C GLN A 166 -3.37 -19.80 5.00
N ALA A 167 -4.20 -20.26 5.93
CA ALA A 167 -5.63 -20.52 5.68
C ALA A 167 -6.36 -19.24 5.22
N SER A 168 -6.07 -18.10 5.85
CA SER A 168 -6.63 -16.81 5.45
C SER A 168 -6.19 -16.38 4.04
N LEU A 169 -4.95 -16.69 3.63
CA LEU A 169 -4.49 -16.44 2.26
C LEU A 169 -5.24 -17.32 1.26
N LEU A 170 -5.48 -18.58 1.58
CA LEU A 170 -6.23 -19.49 0.72
C LEU A 170 -7.74 -19.22 0.68
N GLY A 171 -8.25 -18.32 1.52
CA GLY A 171 -9.69 -18.07 1.64
C GLY A 171 -10.43 -19.19 2.39
N GLU A 172 -9.69 -20.05 3.09
CA GLU A 172 -10.23 -21.11 3.95
C GLU A 172 -10.80 -20.46 5.21
N SER A 173 -12.07 -20.07 5.15
CA SER A 173 -12.81 -19.65 6.34
C SER A 173 -13.17 -20.90 7.14
N ASN A 174 -12.74 -20.93 8.41
CA ASN A 174 -12.98 -21.95 9.45
C ASN A 174 -11.89 -23.02 9.68
N LEU A 175 -10.80 -22.62 10.34
CA LEU A 175 -10.24 -23.44 11.41
C LEU A 175 -10.70 -22.84 12.74
N LYS A 176 -11.93 -23.16 13.17
CA LYS A 176 -12.26 -22.99 14.58
C LYS A 176 -11.26 -23.86 15.33
N GLN A 177 -10.34 -23.23 16.07
CA GLN A 177 -9.52 -23.94 17.07
C GLN A 177 -10.47 -24.81 17.88
N SER A 178 -10.31 -26.14 17.83
CA SER A 178 -11.06 -27.04 18.70
C SER A 178 -10.57 -26.80 20.13
N LYS A 179 -11.22 -25.87 20.84
CA LYS A 179 -11.18 -25.83 22.29
C LYS A 179 -11.84 -27.09 22.79
N GLY A 180 -11.04 -28.10 23.13
CA GLY A 180 -11.52 -29.23 23.92
C GLY A 180 -10.82 -30.55 23.63
N GLN A 181 -9.68 -30.79 24.26
CA GLN A 181 -9.46 -32.05 24.97
C GLN A 181 -8.34 -31.87 26.01
N PHE A 182 -8.73 -31.55 27.23
CA PHE A 182 -7.94 -31.87 28.42
C PHE A 182 -8.00 -33.40 28.61
N SER A 183 -6.86 -34.09 28.64
CA SER A 183 -6.58 -35.18 29.60
C SER A 183 -5.23 -35.89 29.37
N TYR A 184 -4.52 -36.05 30.50
CA TYR A 184 -3.36 -36.88 30.84
C TYR A 184 -1.93 -36.32 30.67
N PRO A 185 -1.08 -36.44 31.73
CA PRO A 185 0.29 -35.95 31.72
C PRO A 185 1.25 -37.05 31.21
N GLU A 186 1.83 -36.83 30.04
CA GLU A 186 3.07 -37.50 29.63
C GLU A 186 4.16 -36.44 29.51
N SER A 187 5.15 -36.52 30.39
CA SER A 187 6.24 -35.54 30.62
C SER A 187 7.11 -35.16 29.40
N HIS A 188 6.89 -35.77 28.23
CA HIS A 188 7.54 -35.37 26.97
C HIS A 188 6.67 -34.46 26.09
N ILE A 189 5.36 -34.39 26.33
CA ILE A 189 4.40 -33.55 25.59
C ILE A 189 4.47 -32.10 26.09
N ASP A 190 4.67 -31.88 27.39
CA ASP A 190 4.74 -30.54 27.99
C ASP A 190 5.86 -29.69 27.36
N MET A 191 7.04 -30.26 27.15
CA MET A 191 8.17 -29.52 26.57
C MET A 191 7.95 -29.14 25.10
N HIS A 192 7.18 -29.94 24.36
CA HIS A 192 6.83 -29.68 22.96
C HIS A 192 5.68 -28.66 22.83
N ILE A 193 4.73 -28.68 23.77
CA ILE A 193 3.65 -27.69 23.90
C ILE A 193 4.22 -26.33 24.34
N GLU A 194 5.12 -26.30 25.31
CA GLU A 194 5.77 -25.05 25.79
C GLU A 194 6.62 -24.40 24.68
N ARG A 195 7.42 -25.18 23.95
CA ARG A 195 8.18 -24.67 22.79
C ARG A 195 7.28 -24.15 21.67
N ALA A 196 6.19 -24.85 21.35
CA ALA A 196 5.23 -24.40 20.34
C ALA A 196 4.48 -23.13 20.77
N THR A 197 4.20 -22.99 22.07
CA THR A 197 3.56 -21.80 22.65
C THR A 197 4.50 -20.59 22.57
N ASN A 198 5.78 -20.77 22.93
CA ASN A 198 6.80 -19.73 22.85
C ASN A 198 7.03 -19.24 21.40
N GLU A 199 7.11 -20.16 20.44
CA GLU A 199 7.23 -19.81 19.01
C GLU A 199 6.04 -18.97 18.51
N ASN A 200 4.83 -19.37 18.88
CA ASN A 200 3.62 -18.65 18.50
C ASN A 200 3.55 -17.25 19.15
N ASP A 201 3.97 -17.13 20.41
CA ASP A 201 4.04 -15.85 21.11
C ASP A 201 5.05 -14.90 20.45
N MET A 202 6.27 -15.39 20.13
CA MET A 202 7.27 -14.62 19.38
C MET A 202 6.74 -14.18 18.02
N ARG A 203 6.07 -15.07 17.28
CA ARG A 203 5.48 -14.77 15.97
C ARG A 203 4.42 -13.69 16.07
N ASN A 204 3.52 -13.80 17.04
CA ASN A 204 2.45 -12.83 17.29
C ASN A 204 3.01 -11.50 17.76
N TRP A 205 4.08 -11.51 18.56
CA TRP A 205 4.77 -10.31 19.00
C TRP A 205 5.46 -9.60 17.83
N LEU A 206 6.24 -10.30 17.01
CA LEU A 206 6.89 -9.72 15.82
C LEU A 206 5.88 -9.10 14.86
N LYS A 207 4.76 -9.80 14.63
CA LYS A 207 3.64 -9.27 13.84
C LYS A 207 3.03 -8.05 14.51
N GLY A 208 2.69 -8.15 15.79
CA GLY A 208 2.03 -7.09 16.54
C GLY A 208 2.85 -5.80 16.64
N ILE A 209 4.17 -5.91 16.85
CA ILE A 209 5.08 -4.75 16.84
C ILE A 209 5.16 -4.14 15.44
N ARG A 210 5.24 -4.94 14.37
CA ARG A 210 5.23 -4.42 13.00
C ARG A 210 3.93 -3.70 12.68
N ASP A 211 2.80 -4.34 12.93
CA ASP A 211 1.46 -3.80 12.69
C ASP A 211 1.26 -2.48 13.44
N SER A 212 1.49 -2.49 14.75
CA SER A 212 1.26 -1.32 15.59
C SER A 212 2.32 -0.24 15.36
N GLY A 213 3.59 -0.63 15.24
CA GLY A 213 4.70 0.27 14.98
C GLY A 213 4.55 1.02 13.65
N TYR A 214 4.16 0.32 12.58
CA TYR A 214 3.90 0.97 11.29
C TYR A 214 2.71 1.93 11.39
N ASN A 215 1.63 1.56 12.09
CA ASN A 215 0.51 2.47 12.34
C ASN A 215 0.94 3.71 13.14
N VAL A 216 1.78 3.56 14.16
CA VAL A 216 2.34 4.70 14.93
C VAL A 216 3.07 5.66 14.00
N ILE A 217 3.93 5.14 13.11
CA ILE A 217 4.66 5.98 12.16
C ILE A 217 3.71 6.66 11.17
N GLY A 218 2.82 5.91 10.52
CA GLY A 218 1.88 6.45 9.53
C GLY A 218 0.94 7.50 10.10
N LEU A 219 0.45 7.30 11.33
CA LEU A 219 -0.38 8.28 12.03
C LEU A 219 0.43 9.51 12.46
N SER A 220 1.69 9.32 12.85
CA SER A 220 2.57 10.44 13.21
C SER A 220 2.88 11.32 12.01
N ALA A 221 3.01 10.77 10.80
CA ALA A 221 3.21 11.53 9.57
C ALA A 221 2.08 12.54 9.30
N ASN A 222 0.84 12.21 9.69
CA ASN A 222 -0.31 13.12 9.55
C ASN A 222 -0.26 14.35 10.47
N ILE A 223 0.66 14.40 11.44
CA ILE A 223 0.87 15.56 12.32
C ILE A 223 1.61 16.69 11.58
N GLY A 224 2.25 16.40 10.44
CA GLY A 224 2.90 17.40 9.58
C GLY A 224 4.30 17.79 10.06
N ASP A 225 4.59 19.09 10.10
CA ASP A 225 5.95 19.61 10.33
C ASP A 225 6.62 19.09 11.61
N TYR A 226 5.87 18.84 12.69
CA TYR A 226 6.44 18.27 13.91
C TYR A 226 7.05 16.89 13.70
N PHE A 227 6.51 16.11 12.76
CA PHE A 227 7.08 14.83 12.36
C PHE A 227 8.26 15.04 11.40
N PHE A 228 8.04 15.75 10.28
CA PHE A 228 9.04 15.86 9.20
C PHE A 228 10.26 16.70 9.54
N ARG A 229 10.11 17.72 10.41
CA ARG A 229 11.21 18.59 10.86
C ARG A 229 11.73 18.22 12.25
N GLY A 230 10.95 17.47 13.03
CA GLY A 230 11.33 17.05 14.40
C GLY A 230 12.04 15.70 14.47
N LEU A 231 11.98 14.89 13.41
CA LEU A 231 12.60 13.57 13.36
C LEU A 231 13.82 13.57 12.44
N ASP A 232 14.88 12.88 12.86
CA ASP A 232 16.06 12.64 12.03
C ASP A 232 15.70 11.70 10.87
N TYR A 233 15.68 12.26 9.65
CA TYR A 233 15.37 11.52 8.44
C TYR A 233 16.39 10.40 8.16
N SER A 234 17.64 10.54 8.60
CA SER A 234 18.68 9.53 8.38
C SER A 234 18.40 8.27 9.20
N LEU A 235 18.02 8.45 10.48
CA LEU A 235 17.57 7.36 11.34
C LEU A 235 16.33 6.67 10.75
N PHE A 236 15.40 7.47 10.22
CA PHE A 236 14.19 6.96 9.58
C PHE A 236 14.50 6.13 8.32
N ALA A 237 15.30 6.66 7.41
CA ALA A 237 15.69 5.98 6.17
C ALA A 237 16.41 4.66 6.47
N VAL A 238 17.36 4.66 7.40
CA VAL A 238 18.07 3.44 7.80
C VAL A 238 17.11 2.41 8.40
N ALA A 239 16.17 2.82 9.26
CA ALA A 239 15.26 1.90 9.92
C ALA A 239 14.36 1.11 8.93
N PHE A 240 13.96 1.73 7.83
CA PHE A 240 13.03 1.13 6.87
C PHE A 240 13.70 0.60 5.60
N MET A 241 14.78 1.21 5.14
CA MET A 241 15.37 0.89 3.83
C MET A 241 16.61 0.00 3.89
N GLU A 242 17.29 -0.12 5.04
CA GLU A 242 18.52 -0.92 5.15
C GLU A 242 18.30 -2.40 4.78
N ASN A 243 17.16 -2.98 5.18
CA ASN A 243 16.86 -4.41 4.99
C ASN A 243 15.67 -4.65 4.04
N VAL A 244 15.19 -3.64 3.32
CA VAL A 244 13.96 -3.72 2.52
C VAL A 244 13.98 -4.85 1.49
N GLN A 245 15.13 -5.07 0.84
CA GLN A 245 15.30 -6.11 -0.18
C GLN A 245 15.18 -7.54 0.39
N ALA A 246 15.47 -7.72 1.68
CA ALA A 246 15.43 -9.03 2.33
C ALA A 246 14.05 -9.38 2.90
N MET A 247 13.13 -8.42 2.98
CA MET A 247 11.82 -8.61 3.60
C MET A 247 10.92 -9.53 2.78
N ASP A 248 10.02 -10.23 3.48
CA ASP A 248 8.91 -10.94 2.85
C ASP A 248 7.97 -9.92 2.15
N PHE A 249 7.37 -10.30 1.02
CA PHE A 249 6.42 -9.47 0.27
C PHE A 249 5.26 -8.98 1.14
N ARG A 250 4.78 -9.80 2.08
CA ARG A 250 3.73 -9.38 3.03
C ARG A 250 4.15 -8.20 3.91
N HIS A 251 5.41 -8.14 4.32
CA HIS A 251 5.93 -7.07 5.19
C HIS A 251 6.24 -5.82 4.38
N GLU A 252 6.79 -5.98 3.17
CA GLU A 252 7.01 -4.87 2.23
C GLU A 252 5.69 -4.20 1.85
N ARG A 253 4.66 -5.00 1.50
CA ARG A 253 3.30 -4.50 1.26
C ARG A 253 2.80 -3.67 2.43
N GLN A 254 2.96 -4.18 3.64
CA GLN A 254 2.49 -3.50 4.83
C GLN A 254 3.25 -2.20 5.11
N LEU A 255 4.57 -2.19 4.86
CA LEU A 255 5.41 -1.00 4.96
C LEU A 255 4.93 0.09 4.00
N ILE A 256 4.67 -0.29 2.74
CA ILE A 256 4.15 0.64 1.74
C ILE A 256 2.82 1.22 2.21
N HIS A 257 1.89 0.36 2.60
CA HIS A 257 0.53 0.75 2.92
C HIS A 257 0.42 1.65 4.16
N LEU A 258 1.08 1.23 5.25
CA LEU A 258 0.91 1.85 6.57
C LEU A 258 1.92 2.97 6.85
N VAL A 259 3.06 3.01 6.16
CA VAL A 259 4.12 3.99 6.42
C VAL A 259 4.33 4.90 5.22
N LEU A 260 4.65 4.34 4.05
CA LEU A 260 5.08 5.15 2.91
C LEU A 260 3.94 5.93 2.27
N VAL A 261 2.75 5.34 2.14
CA VAL A 261 1.56 6.05 1.62
C VAL A 261 1.20 7.27 2.49
N PRO A 262 1.07 7.17 3.82
CA PRO A 262 0.87 8.35 4.68
C PRO A 262 1.98 9.41 4.57
N ILE A 263 3.24 8.98 4.48
CA ILE A 263 4.39 9.88 4.33
C ILE A 263 4.31 10.63 3.00
N VAL A 264 4.10 9.94 1.88
CA VAL A 264 3.95 10.55 0.55
C VAL A 264 2.82 11.57 0.52
N LYS A 265 1.70 11.27 1.18
CA LYS A 265 0.53 12.18 1.24
C LYS A 265 0.78 13.43 2.08
N SER A 266 1.67 13.37 3.06
CA SER A 266 1.81 14.41 4.10
C SER A 266 3.14 15.18 4.01
N CYS A 267 4.11 14.70 3.23
CA CYS A 267 5.45 15.29 3.16
C CYS A 267 5.44 16.69 2.50
N PRO A 268 5.94 17.73 3.18
CA PRO A 268 6.11 19.06 2.60
C PRO A 268 7.02 19.05 1.36
N ALA A 269 6.70 19.88 0.37
CA ALA A 269 7.42 19.92 -0.91
C ALA A 269 8.91 20.26 -0.77
N ASP A 270 9.27 21.11 0.19
CA ASP A 270 10.66 21.47 0.50
C ASP A 270 11.48 20.30 1.07
N LEU A 271 10.82 19.23 1.51
CA LEU A 271 11.44 18.06 2.13
C LEU A 271 11.39 16.80 1.26
N TRP A 272 10.85 16.86 0.04
CA TRP A 272 10.72 15.70 -0.86
C TRP A 272 12.06 15.03 -1.17
N VAL A 273 13.12 15.80 -1.42
CA VAL A 273 14.46 15.26 -1.66
C VAL A 273 14.98 14.52 -0.42
N ALA A 274 14.93 15.17 0.75
CA ALA A 274 15.47 14.60 1.99
C ALA A 274 14.72 13.33 2.43
N TRP A 275 13.39 13.33 2.28
CA TRP A 275 12.53 12.23 2.73
C TRP A 275 12.20 11.26 1.60
N LEU A 276 11.48 11.71 0.58
CA LEU A 276 10.86 10.82 -0.40
C LEU A 276 11.87 10.20 -1.35
N GLN A 277 12.91 10.93 -1.79
CA GLN A 277 13.93 10.33 -2.66
C GLN A 277 14.66 9.17 -1.96
N ASN A 278 15.10 9.39 -0.73
CA ASN A 278 15.84 8.41 0.07
C ASN A 278 14.99 7.19 0.48
N LEU A 279 13.67 7.31 0.49
CA LEU A 279 12.74 6.22 0.81
C LEU A 279 12.26 5.48 -0.43
N LEU A 280 11.87 6.22 -1.47
CA LEU A 280 11.24 5.64 -2.65
C LEU A 280 12.25 5.00 -3.60
N GLN A 281 13.49 5.50 -3.67
CA GLN A 281 14.51 4.95 -4.55
C GLN A 281 14.88 3.49 -4.20
N PRO A 282 15.31 3.15 -2.97
CA PRO A 282 15.61 1.78 -2.61
C PRO A 282 14.38 0.87 -2.73
N LEU A 283 13.20 1.37 -2.36
CA LEU A 283 11.94 0.64 -2.52
C LEU A 283 11.69 0.27 -3.99
N PHE A 284 11.59 1.26 -4.89
CA PHE A 284 11.24 0.96 -6.28
C PHE A 284 12.30 0.10 -6.97
N LEU A 285 13.58 0.25 -6.61
CA LEU A 285 14.63 -0.60 -7.13
C LEU A 285 14.45 -2.06 -6.69
N CYS A 286 14.21 -2.31 -5.40
CA CYS A 286 14.04 -3.69 -4.91
C CYS A 286 12.73 -4.30 -5.41
N SER A 287 11.62 -3.55 -5.37
CA SER A 287 10.32 -4.05 -5.84
C SER A 287 10.35 -4.34 -7.33
N GLN A 288 11.01 -3.50 -8.16
CA GLN A 288 11.13 -3.78 -9.60
C GLN A 288 11.84 -5.11 -9.85
N GLN A 289 12.99 -5.35 -9.21
CA GLN A 289 13.75 -6.58 -9.39
C GLN A 289 12.97 -7.81 -8.91
N ALA A 290 12.38 -7.72 -7.70
CA ALA A 290 11.65 -8.81 -7.08
C ALA A 290 10.39 -9.17 -7.90
N LEU A 291 9.58 -8.18 -8.28
CA LEU A 291 8.37 -8.40 -9.06
C LEU A 291 8.69 -8.95 -10.45
N SER A 292 9.65 -8.36 -11.19
CA SER A 292 10.02 -8.87 -12.52
C SER A 292 10.52 -10.32 -12.45
N CYS A 293 11.32 -10.67 -11.44
CA CYS A 293 11.79 -12.05 -11.22
C CYS A 293 10.64 -13.01 -10.91
N SER A 294 9.80 -12.69 -9.93
CA SER A 294 8.70 -13.56 -9.49
C SER A 294 7.61 -13.71 -10.55
N TRP A 295 7.26 -12.65 -11.29
CA TRP A 295 6.34 -12.75 -12.42
C TRP A 295 6.92 -13.57 -13.56
N SER A 296 8.21 -13.40 -13.88
CA SER A 296 8.88 -14.25 -14.88
C SER A 296 8.84 -15.72 -14.48
N ASN A 297 9.13 -16.04 -13.21
CA ASN A 297 9.05 -17.42 -12.70
C ASN A 297 7.61 -17.96 -12.76
N LEU A 298 6.61 -17.17 -12.37
CA LEU A 298 5.21 -17.58 -12.44
C LEU A 298 4.79 -17.89 -13.88
N MET A 299 5.13 -17.01 -14.83
CA MET A 299 4.70 -17.15 -16.23
C MET A 299 5.40 -18.27 -17.00
N HIS A 300 6.65 -18.60 -16.65
CA HIS A 300 7.44 -19.62 -17.36
C HIS A 300 7.53 -20.96 -16.66
N VAL A 301 7.51 -20.97 -15.31
CA VAL A 301 7.72 -22.16 -14.48
C VAL A 301 6.44 -22.55 -13.73
N GLY A 302 5.45 -21.67 -13.63
CA GLY A 302 4.22 -21.90 -12.86
C GLY A 302 4.38 -21.67 -11.35
N ARG A 303 5.50 -21.09 -10.90
CA ARG A 303 5.76 -20.82 -9.48
C ARG A 303 6.35 -19.45 -9.31
N ALA A 304 5.76 -18.61 -8.45
CA ALA A 304 6.25 -17.25 -8.23
C ALA A 304 7.57 -17.20 -7.44
N LYS A 305 7.86 -18.23 -6.62
CA LYS A 305 9.10 -18.32 -5.81
C LYS A 305 9.35 -17.05 -5.01
N VAL A 306 8.34 -16.61 -4.27
CA VAL A 306 8.43 -15.40 -3.42
C VAL A 306 9.40 -15.64 -2.24
N PRO A 307 9.94 -14.59 -1.59
CA PRO A 307 10.89 -14.72 -0.49
C PRO A 307 10.36 -15.47 0.75
N GLU A 308 9.04 -15.51 0.93
CA GLU A 308 8.40 -16.09 2.10
C GLU A 308 8.81 -17.54 2.37
N THR A 309 9.13 -17.82 3.64
CA THR A 309 9.36 -19.19 4.11
C THR A 309 8.06 -19.82 4.59
N PHE A 310 7.63 -20.89 3.93
CA PHE A 310 6.49 -21.73 4.32
C PHE A 310 6.97 -22.99 5.03
N SER A 311 6.26 -23.41 6.08
CA SER A 311 6.46 -24.74 6.68
C SER A 311 5.82 -25.77 5.75
N ILE A 312 6.62 -26.41 4.90
CA ILE A 312 6.11 -27.30 3.84
C ILE A 312 5.76 -28.67 4.43
N LEU A 313 4.49 -29.08 4.27
CA LEU A 313 4.08 -30.49 4.32
C LEU A 313 3.86 -30.98 2.87
N PRO A 314 4.16 -32.25 2.53
CA PRO A 314 4.05 -32.78 1.16
C PRO A 314 2.68 -32.59 0.49
N GLU A 315 1.60 -32.53 1.26
CA GLU A 315 0.22 -32.31 0.77
C GLU A 315 -0.08 -30.85 0.37
N MET A 316 0.87 -29.92 0.52
CA MET A 316 0.64 -28.47 0.35
C MET A 316 1.20 -27.87 -0.94
N GLU A 317 1.72 -28.64 -1.90
CA GLU A 317 2.41 -28.08 -3.07
C GLU A 317 1.50 -27.19 -3.95
N LEU A 318 0.26 -27.61 -4.23
CA LEU A 318 -0.72 -26.78 -4.95
C LEU A 318 -1.15 -25.55 -4.13
N LYS A 319 -1.29 -25.71 -2.80
CA LYS A 319 -1.63 -24.60 -1.90
C LYS A 319 -0.50 -23.57 -1.85
N LEU A 320 0.74 -24.04 -1.89
CA LEU A 320 1.95 -23.22 -1.91
C LEU A 320 1.97 -22.34 -3.16
N GLU A 321 1.77 -22.90 -4.36
CA GLU A 321 1.69 -22.13 -5.61
C GLU A 321 0.67 -20.98 -5.52
N VAL A 322 -0.55 -21.29 -5.07
CA VAL A 322 -1.63 -20.30 -4.91
C VAL A 322 -1.25 -19.22 -3.89
N MET A 323 -0.59 -19.59 -2.79
CA MET A 323 -0.14 -18.63 -1.77
C MET A 323 0.98 -17.73 -2.28
N GLU A 324 1.97 -18.27 -3.00
CA GLU A 324 3.04 -17.50 -3.62
C GLU A 324 2.48 -16.51 -4.65
N GLU A 325 1.58 -16.97 -5.51
CA GLU A 325 0.91 -16.11 -6.50
C GLU A 325 0.11 -15.00 -5.81
N LYS A 326 -0.64 -15.31 -4.75
CA LYS A 326 -1.40 -14.32 -4.00
C LYS A 326 -0.51 -13.24 -3.39
N LEU A 327 0.62 -13.62 -2.79
CA LEU A 327 1.58 -12.67 -2.22
C LEU A 327 2.22 -11.78 -3.30
N LEU A 328 2.58 -12.36 -4.45
CA LEU A 328 3.09 -11.63 -5.60
C LEU A 328 2.07 -10.59 -6.10
N ARG A 329 0.81 -10.98 -6.27
CA ARG A 329 -0.26 -10.09 -6.70
C ARG A 329 -0.52 -8.99 -5.66
N ASP A 330 -0.56 -9.35 -4.39
CA ASP A 330 -0.78 -8.40 -3.29
C ASP A 330 0.30 -7.31 -3.25
N LEU A 331 1.58 -7.65 -3.39
CA LEU A 331 2.66 -6.66 -3.46
C LEU A 331 2.59 -5.83 -4.76
N THR A 332 2.36 -6.49 -5.91
CA THR A 332 2.21 -5.82 -7.21
C THR A 332 1.14 -4.73 -7.15
N ARG A 333 -0.03 -5.07 -6.59
CA ARG A 333 -1.16 -4.15 -6.44
C ARG A 333 -0.85 -3.00 -5.49
N GLU A 334 -0.09 -3.24 -4.43
CA GLU A 334 0.28 -2.20 -3.47
C GLU A 334 1.30 -1.21 -4.06
N ILE A 335 2.26 -1.68 -4.85
CA ILE A 335 3.16 -0.80 -5.61
C ILE A 335 2.38 0.05 -6.61
N CYS A 336 1.44 -0.56 -7.34
CA CYS A 336 0.55 0.17 -8.25
C CYS A 336 -0.34 1.18 -7.51
N TYR A 337 -0.76 0.87 -6.28
CA TYR A 337 -1.49 1.80 -5.42
C TYR A 337 -0.60 2.96 -4.95
N LEU A 338 0.66 2.71 -4.59
CA LEU A 338 1.59 3.79 -4.25
C LEU A 338 1.78 4.74 -5.44
N LEU A 339 1.95 4.22 -6.66
CA LEU A 339 2.04 5.02 -7.88
C LEU A 339 0.77 5.84 -8.14
N SER A 340 -0.42 5.28 -7.86
CA SER A 340 -1.68 6.01 -7.97
C SER A 340 -1.82 7.14 -6.94
N VAL A 341 -1.31 6.91 -5.72
CA VAL A 341 -1.22 7.95 -4.69
C VAL A 341 -0.29 9.08 -5.12
N LEU A 342 0.90 8.76 -5.63
CA LEU A 342 1.86 9.74 -6.17
C LEU A 342 1.24 10.56 -7.31
N ALA A 343 0.35 9.95 -8.09
CA ALA A 343 -0.37 10.58 -9.20
C ALA A 343 -1.65 11.33 -8.77
N SER A 344 -1.97 11.37 -7.48
CA SER A 344 -3.20 12.02 -7.02
C SER A 344 -3.19 13.53 -7.34
N PRO A 345 -4.34 14.14 -7.68
CA PRO A 345 -4.40 15.56 -8.07
C PRO A 345 -3.84 16.50 -7.00
N ASN A 346 -4.05 16.18 -5.72
CA ASN A 346 -3.59 16.99 -4.59
C ASN A 346 -2.05 17.10 -4.53
N LEU A 347 -1.33 16.08 -4.99
CA LEU A 347 0.14 16.06 -5.02
C LEU A 347 0.71 16.59 -6.36
N ASN A 348 -0.16 16.94 -7.31
CA ASN A 348 0.20 17.35 -8.67
C ASN A 348 -0.53 18.61 -9.12
N SER A 349 -0.73 19.56 -8.20
CA SER A 349 -1.45 20.81 -8.47
C SER A 349 -0.75 21.72 -9.48
N GLY A 350 0.56 21.52 -9.71
CA GLY A 350 1.32 22.24 -10.74
C GLY A 350 1.08 21.76 -12.18
N LEU A 351 0.38 20.63 -12.37
CA LEU A 351 0.09 20.11 -13.71
C LEU A 351 -1.15 20.79 -14.32
N PRO A 352 -1.14 21.07 -15.64
CA PRO A 352 -2.29 21.65 -16.32
C PRO A 352 -3.47 20.66 -16.39
N SER A 353 -4.69 21.19 -16.44
CA SER A 353 -5.88 20.39 -16.73
C SER A 353 -5.95 20.06 -18.24
N LEU A 354 -6.18 18.79 -18.57
CA LEU A 354 -6.41 18.35 -19.96
C LEU A 354 -7.71 18.93 -20.56
N ASP A 355 -8.73 19.16 -19.73
CA ASP A 355 -10.04 19.66 -20.19
C ASP A 355 -10.00 21.12 -20.65
N GLN A 356 -9.02 21.91 -20.17
CA GLN A 356 -8.82 23.30 -20.63
C GLN A 356 -8.22 23.38 -22.05
N HIS A 357 -7.78 22.25 -22.60
CA HIS A 357 -7.16 22.15 -23.93
C HIS A 357 -8.08 21.50 -24.97
N GLY A 358 -9.40 21.49 -24.74
CA GLY A 358 -10.42 20.97 -25.66
C GLY A 358 -10.55 21.71 -27.00
N ASN A 359 -9.73 22.73 -27.25
CA ASN A 359 -9.57 23.31 -28.58
C ASN A 359 -8.31 22.77 -29.23
N ALA A 360 -8.43 22.42 -30.50
CA ALA A 360 -7.38 21.94 -31.40
C ALA A 360 -6.23 22.95 -31.64
N ASN A 361 -5.67 23.53 -30.59
CA ASN A 361 -4.41 24.24 -30.62
C ASN A 361 -3.38 23.33 -29.98
N ARG A 362 -2.69 22.62 -30.87
CA ARG A 362 -1.33 22.12 -30.71
C ARG A 362 -0.59 23.06 -29.75
N LEU A 363 -0.15 22.55 -28.60
CA LEU A 363 0.74 23.33 -27.75
C LEU A 363 1.99 23.63 -28.59
N GLU A 364 2.25 24.90 -28.89
CA GLU A 364 3.44 25.28 -29.63
C GLU A 364 4.67 24.86 -28.81
N PRO A 365 5.74 24.35 -29.42
CA PRO A 365 6.94 23.91 -28.70
C PRO A 365 7.51 24.99 -27.76
N SER A 366 7.27 26.28 -28.06
CA SER A 366 7.72 27.43 -27.29
C SER A 366 6.97 27.67 -25.97
N SER A 367 5.86 26.98 -25.70
CA SER A 367 5.10 27.09 -24.44
C SER A 367 5.31 25.90 -23.50
N LEU A 368 6.22 24.98 -23.83
CA LEU A 368 6.55 23.85 -22.98
C LEU A 368 7.53 24.28 -21.88
N ASN A 369 7.36 23.71 -20.69
CA ASN A 369 8.24 24.01 -19.56
C ASN A 369 9.32 22.94 -19.40
N GLN A 370 10.48 23.34 -18.88
CA GLN A 370 11.52 22.39 -18.48
C GLN A 370 11.01 21.47 -17.38
N LEU A 371 11.38 20.20 -17.41
CA LEU A 371 10.92 19.20 -16.42
C LEU A 371 11.16 19.64 -14.96
N ASP A 372 12.29 20.31 -14.70
CA ASP A 372 12.68 20.79 -13.37
C ASP A 372 11.68 21.80 -12.78
N THR A 373 10.94 22.54 -13.61
CA THR A 373 9.90 23.48 -13.14
C THR A 373 8.73 22.78 -12.46
N PHE A 374 8.51 21.50 -12.75
CA PHE A 374 7.46 20.69 -12.13
C PHE A 374 7.94 19.99 -10.85
N ALA A 375 9.25 19.92 -10.60
CA ALA A 375 9.82 19.13 -9.52
C ALA A 375 9.43 19.61 -8.10
N SER A 376 8.97 20.85 -7.95
CA SER A 376 8.57 21.43 -6.66
C SER A 376 7.06 21.52 -6.45
N ASN A 377 6.24 21.25 -7.48
CA ASN A 377 4.78 21.41 -7.44
C ASN A 377 4.01 20.22 -8.03
N SER A 378 4.72 19.22 -8.54
CA SER A 378 4.18 17.95 -9.01
C SER A 378 5.05 16.81 -8.51
N MET A 379 4.44 15.89 -7.76
CA MET A 379 5.09 14.67 -7.29
C MET A 379 5.56 13.78 -8.45
N ILE A 380 4.81 13.73 -9.56
CA ILE A 380 5.23 13.01 -10.76
C ILE A 380 6.37 13.76 -11.46
N GLY A 381 6.33 15.10 -11.50
CA GLY A 381 7.45 15.94 -11.95
C GLY A 381 8.72 15.67 -11.15
N PHE A 382 8.61 15.66 -9.82
CA PHE A 382 9.69 15.31 -8.89
C PHE A 382 10.25 13.91 -9.16
N LEU A 383 9.38 12.91 -9.27
CA LEU A 383 9.78 11.52 -9.55
C LEU A 383 10.55 11.42 -10.87
N MET A 384 10.06 12.08 -11.93
CA MET A 384 10.66 12.03 -13.26
C MET A 384 11.96 12.85 -13.37
N ALA A 385 12.11 13.92 -12.58
CA ALA A 385 13.35 14.71 -12.54
C ALA A 385 14.53 13.91 -11.95
N HIS A 386 14.27 12.90 -11.12
CA HIS A 386 15.30 12.09 -10.48
C HIS A 386 15.44 10.73 -11.17
N LYS A 387 16.48 10.58 -12.02
CA LYS A 387 16.69 9.36 -12.83
C LYS A 387 16.68 8.05 -12.02
N GLY A 388 17.22 8.06 -10.79
CA GLY A 388 17.22 6.89 -9.90
C GLY A 388 15.83 6.46 -9.42
N LEU A 389 14.87 7.38 -9.35
CA LEU A 389 13.46 7.09 -9.06
C LEU A 389 12.69 6.73 -10.33
N ALA A 390 12.91 7.49 -11.40
CA ALA A 390 12.18 7.34 -12.65
C ALA A 390 12.39 5.96 -13.27
N GLN A 391 13.63 5.49 -13.39
CA GLN A 391 13.94 4.27 -14.13
C GLN A 391 13.20 3.01 -13.64
N PRO A 392 13.23 2.65 -12.33
CA PRO A 392 12.50 1.48 -11.85
C PRO A 392 10.98 1.64 -12.01
N VAL A 393 10.44 2.85 -11.78
CA VAL A 393 9.00 3.11 -11.91
C VAL A 393 8.53 2.98 -13.36
N LEU A 394 9.29 3.54 -14.31
CA LEU A 394 8.99 3.43 -15.74
C LEU A 394 9.07 1.96 -16.19
N ARG A 395 10.01 1.17 -15.64
CA ARG A 395 10.08 -0.26 -15.91
C ARG A 395 8.87 -1.02 -15.39
N ILE A 396 8.49 -0.80 -14.12
CA ILE A 396 7.28 -1.37 -13.52
C ILE A 396 6.03 -0.99 -14.34
N SER A 397 5.97 0.25 -14.83
CA SER A 397 4.86 0.78 -15.64
C SER A 397 4.64 0.01 -16.94
N ILE A 398 5.71 -0.47 -17.57
CA ILE A 398 5.63 -1.32 -18.76
C ILE A 398 5.31 -2.77 -18.37
N ASP A 399 6.04 -3.31 -17.39
CA ASP A 399 5.94 -4.73 -17.02
C ASP A 399 4.53 -5.08 -16.50
N VAL A 400 3.87 -4.19 -15.74
CA VAL A 400 2.52 -4.44 -15.19
C VAL A 400 1.45 -4.69 -16.26
N LEU A 401 1.60 -4.10 -17.45
CA LEU A 401 0.67 -4.32 -18.57
C LEU A 401 0.86 -5.71 -19.21
N THR A 402 1.98 -6.38 -18.93
CA THR A 402 2.28 -7.74 -19.36
C THR A 402 1.91 -8.79 -18.31
N TRP A 403 1.79 -8.39 -17.04
CA TRP A 403 1.40 -9.27 -15.95
C TRP A 403 -0.10 -9.55 -15.98
N THR A 404 -0.51 -10.78 -15.69
CA THR A 404 -1.91 -11.23 -15.75
C THR A 404 -2.73 -10.77 -14.53
N ASP A 405 -2.61 -9.49 -14.12
CA ASP A 405 -3.32 -8.91 -12.98
C ASP A 405 -4.05 -7.61 -13.35
N GLY A 406 -5.34 -7.75 -13.69
CA GLY A 406 -6.18 -6.60 -14.01
C GLY A 406 -6.32 -5.61 -12.85
N GLU A 407 -6.34 -6.07 -11.59
CA GLU A 407 -6.50 -5.15 -10.47
C GLU A 407 -5.28 -4.24 -10.28
N ALA A 408 -4.07 -4.76 -10.54
CA ALA A 408 -2.86 -3.95 -10.56
C ALA A 408 -2.93 -2.88 -11.65
N VAL A 409 -3.38 -3.25 -12.85
CA VAL A 409 -3.59 -2.31 -13.96
C VAL A 409 -4.63 -1.24 -13.61
N ALA A 410 -5.74 -1.61 -12.97
CA ALA A 410 -6.76 -0.65 -12.52
C ALA A 410 -6.18 0.43 -11.60
N LYS A 411 -5.28 0.04 -10.69
CA LYS A 411 -4.66 0.97 -9.74
C LYS A 411 -3.69 1.93 -10.45
N ILE A 412 -2.84 1.43 -11.35
CA ILE A 412 -1.79 2.25 -11.98
C ILE A 412 -2.30 3.16 -13.12
N VAL A 413 -3.51 2.95 -13.67
CA VAL A 413 -4.05 3.78 -14.77
C VAL A 413 -4.01 5.29 -14.48
N SER A 414 -4.31 5.71 -13.25
CA SER A 414 -4.24 7.12 -12.85
C SER A 414 -2.82 7.71 -12.91
N PHE A 415 -1.81 6.88 -12.65
CA PHE A 415 -0.41 7.23 -12.82
C PHE A 415 -0.07 7.42 -14.30
N PHE A 416 -0.51 6.52 -15.18
CA PHE A 416 -0.31 6.70 -16.63
C PHE A 416 -0.97 7.98 -17.14
N ALA A 417 -2.20 8.26 -16.72
CA ALA A 417 -2.90 9.49 -17.10
C ALA A 417 -2.05 10.71 -16.72
N THR A 418 -1.64 10.82 -15.45
CA THR A 418 -0.84 11.95 -14.95
C THR A 418 0.53 12.06 -15.62
N LEU A 419 1.17 10.94 -15.94
CA LEU A 419 2.43 10.90 -16.69
C LEU A 419 2.27 11.46 -18.11
N ILE A 420 1.15 11.15 -18.78
CA ILE A 420 0.84 11.70 -20.11
C ILE A 420 0.62 13.22 -20.01
N ILE A 421 -0.08 13.71 -18.99
CA ILE A 421 -0.27 15.16 -18.75
C ILE A 421 1.08 15.86 -18.59
N LEU A 422 1.94 15.33 -17.71
CA LEU A 422 3.28 15.89 -17.51
C LEU A 422 4.06 15.92 -18.82
N THR A 423 4.07 14.81 -19.56
CA THR A 423 4.79 14.69 -20.85
C THR A 423 4.29 15.70 -21.88
N ALA A 424 2.97 15.90 -21.95
CA ALA A 424 2.37 16.89 -22.84
C ALA A 424 2.77 18.33 -22.48
N ALA A 425 3.08 18.61 -21.20
CA ALA A 425 3.43 19.92 -20.69
C ALA A 425 4.95 20.22 -20.64
N THR A 426 5.81 19.21 -20.78
CA THR A 426 7.27 19.37 -20.72
C THR A 426 7.97 19.23 -22.07
N ASP A 427 9.12 19.87 -22.23
CA ASP A 427 10.04 19.72 -23.37
C ASP A 427 10.98 18.50 -23.27
N ASN A 428 10.88 17.69 -22.21
CA ASN A 428 11.76 16.55 -21.99
C ASN A 428 11.60 15.46 -23.06
N SER A 429 12.64 15.26 -23.88
CA SER A 429 12.64 14.31 -25.00
C SER A 429 12.68 12.85 -24.56
N GLU A 430 13.45 12.50 -23.51
CA GLU A 430 13.53 11.11 -22.99
C GLU A 430 12.15 10.63 -22.52
N LEU A 431 11.43 11.47 -21.77
CA LEU A 431 10.10 11.17 -21.28
C LEU A 431 9.07 11.14 -22.42
N THR A 432 9.19 12.06 -23.39
CA THR A 432 8.33 12.07 -24.58
C THR A 432 8.48 10.77 -25.38
N GLU A 433 9.73 10.34 -25.64
CA GLU A 433 9.98 9.07 -26.33
C GLU A 433 9.39 7.90 -25.55
N PHE A 434 9.66 7.82 -24.24
CA PHE A 434 9.13 6.72 -23.41
C PHE A 434 7.60 6.63 -23.48
N VAL A 435 6.87 7.74 -23.29
CA VAL A 435 5.41 7.72 -23.28
C VAL A 435 4.83 7.46 -24.67
N ALA A 436 5.36 8.13 -25.70
CA ALA A 436 4.86 8.03 -27.06
C ALA A 436 5.15 6.67 -27.71
N LYS A 437 6.25 6.01 -27.30
CA LYS A 437 6.71 4.74 -27.87
C LYS A 437 6.46 3.56 -26.93
N ASP A 438 7.16 3.50 -25.81
CA ASP A 438 7.20 2.31 -24.96
C ASP A 438 5.89 2.12 -24.21
N LEU A 439 5.39 3.17 -23.54
CA LEU A 439 4.12 3.11 -22.81
C LEU A 439 2.94 2.91 -23.77
N PHE A 440 2.91 3.64 -24.90
CA PHE A 440 1.85 3.49 -25.89
C PHE A 440 1.77 2.05 -26.43
N ARG A 441 2.93 1.48 -26.79
CA ARG A 441 3.02 0.08 -27.23
C ARG A 441 2.58 -0.88 -26.13
N ALA A 442 3.02 -0.67 -24.89
CA ALA A 442 2.67 -1.51 -23.77
C ALA A 442 1.16 -1.48 -23.46
N ILE A 443 0.50 -0.31 -23.57
CA ILE A 443 -0.95 -0.20 -23.36
C ILE A 443 -1.71 -0.98 -24.45
N ILE A 444 -1.30 -0.87 -25.72
CA ILE A 444 -1.91 -1.63 -26.82
C ILE A 444 -1.69 -3.14 -26.62
N GLN A 445 -0.50 -3.55 -26.18
CA GLN A 445 -0.23 -4.96 -25.84
C GLN A 445 -1.07 -5.41 -24.64
N GLY A 446 -1.23 -4.58 -23.62
CA GLY A 446 -2.08 -4.85 -22.45
C GLY A 446 -3.55 -5.05 -22.81
N LEU A 447 -4.06 -4.41 -23.87
CA LEU A 447 -5.40 -4.66 -24.42
C LEU A 447 -5.56 -6.06 -25.05
N SER A 448 -4.45 -6.76 -25.31
CA SER A 448 -4.46 -8.17 -25.74
C SER A 448 -4.72 -9.14 -24.59
N MET A 449 -4.60 -8.68 -23.34
CA MET A 449 -4.75 -9.50 -22.14
C MET A 449 -6.21 -9.51 -21.66
N GLU A 450 -6.78 -10.69 -21.48
CA GLU A 450 -8.18 -10.83 -21.02
C GLU A 450 -8.39 -10.30 -19.59
N SER A 451 -7.38 -10.39 -18.72
CA SER A 451 -7.41 -9.82 -17.37
C SER A 451 -7.73 -8.33 -17.34
N ASN A 452 -7.48 -7.62 -18.44
CA ASN A 452 -7.69 -6.18 -18.56
C ASN A 452 -9.05 -5.81 -19.16
N ALA A 453 -9.97 -6.77 -19.34
CA ALA A 453 -11.28 -6.52 -19.95
C ALA A 453 -12.08 -5.41 -19.23
N ILE A 454 -12.06 -5.41 -17.89
CA ILE A 454 -12.78 -4.41 -17.08
C ILE A 454 -12.22 -2.99 -17.30
N ILE A 455 -10.89 -2.86 -17.42
CA ILE A 455 -10.18 -1.57 -17.49
C ILE A 455 -9.89 -1.14 -18.94
N SER A 456 -10.25 -1.97 -19.91
CA SER A 456 -9.98 -1.72 -21.34
C SER A 456 -10.50 -0.38 -21.83
N SER A 457 -11.62 0.11 -21.27
CA SER A 457 -12.13 1.45 -21.54
C SER A 457 -11.11 2.53 -21.17
N ASP A 458 -10.51 2.45 -19.99
CA ASP A 458 -9.54 3.45 -19.53
C ASP A 458 -8.24 3.35 -20.31
N LEU A 459 -7.78 2.14 -20.63
CA LEU A 459 -6.62 1.91 -21.50
C LEU A 459 -6.81 2.54 -22.90
N ILE A 460 -8.00 2.40 -23.51
CA ILE A 460 -8.32 3.09 -24.76
C ILE A 460 -8.29 4.62 -24.58
N GLY A 461 -8.78 5.10 -23.43
CA GLY A 461 -8.69 6.52 -23.07
C GLY A 461 -7.24 7.00 -23.10
N LEU A 462 -6.33 6.28 -22.43
CA LEU A 462 -4.90 6.59 -22.43
C LEU A 462 -4.29 6.54 -23.83
N CYS A 463 -4.67 5.57 -24.67
CA CYS A 463 -4.24 5.55 -26.08
C CYS A 463 -4.67 6.81 -26.83
N ARG A 464 -5.92 7.28 -26.63
CA ARG A 464 -6.40 8.54 -27.20
C ARG A 464 -5.58 9.72 -26.69
N GLU A 465 -5.32 9.80 -25.39
CA GLU A 465 -4.54 10.89 -24.81
C GLU A 465 -3.14 10.97 -25.42
N ILE A 466 -2.43 9.83 -25.47
CA ILE A 466 -1.09 9.76 -26.09
C ILE A 466 -1.14 10.20 -27.54
N PHE A 467 -2.08 9.67 -28.33
CA PHE A 467 -2.14 9.98 -29.75
C PHE A 467 -2.48 11.46 -30.00
N VAL A 468 -3.47 12.01 -29.31
CA VAL A 468 -3.91 13.40 -29.51
C VAL A 468 -2.84 14.40 -29.06
N HIS A 469 -2.18 14.14 -27.92
CA HIS A 469 -1.25 15.11 -27.33
C HIS A 469 0.19 14.97 -27.82
N LEU A 470 0.62 13.76 -28.20
CA LEU A 470 2.04 13.49 -28.48
C LEU A 470 2.36 13.13 -29.93
N SER A 471 1.37 12.75 -30.76
CA SER A 471 1.66 12.33 -32.15
C SER A 471 2.33 13.43 -32.99
N ASN A 472 2.03 14.71 -32.76
CA ASN A 472 2.68 15.80 -33.50
C ASN A 472 4.11 16.09 -33.03
N ARG A 473 4.47 15.63 -31.83
CA ARG A 473 5.78 15.85 -31.20
C ARG A 473 6.73 14.68 -31.41
N ASP A 474 6.18 13.47 -31.52
CA ASP A 474 6.94 12.24 -31.71
C ASP A 474 6.27 11.37 -32.80
N PRO A 475 7.01 10.85 -33.79
CA PRO A 475 6.44 9.99 -34.83
C PRO A 475 6.04 8.59 -34.35
N ALA A 476 6.51 8.13 -33.18
CA ALA A 476 6.31 6.78 -32.68
C ALA A 476 4.84 6.34 -32.57
N PRO A 477 3.88 7.16 -32.10
CA PRO A 477 2.48 6.74 -32.04
C PRO A 477 1.93 6.35 -33.42
N ARG A 478 2.26 7.12 -34.48
CA ARG A 478 1.88 6.77 -35.86
C ARG A 478 2.56 5.50 -36.33
N GLN A 479 3.86 5.36 -36.08
CA GLN A 479 4.63 4.18 -36.48
C GLN A 479 4.10 2.90 -35.80
N ILE A 480 3.74 2.99 -34.52
CA ILE A 480 3.17 1.87 -33.75
C ILE A 480 1.81 1.48 -34.31
N LEU A 481 0.92 2.43 -34.59
CA LEU A 481 -0.36 2.13 -35.22
C LEU A 481 -0.20 1.49 -36.61
N LEU A 482 0.73 1.99 -37.43
CA LEU A 482 1.04 1.39 -38.74
C LEU A 482 1.70 0.01 -38.64
N SER A 483 2.31 -0.33 -37.50
CA SER A 483 2.89 -1.66 -37.27
C SER A 483 1.84 -2.73 -36.94
N LEU A 484 0.59 -2.34 -36.72
CA LEU A 484 -0.50 -3.27 -36.44
C LEU A 484 -0.90 -4.03 -37.72
N PRO A 485 -1.24 -5.32 -37.61
CA PRO A 485 -1.27 -6.24 -38.76
C PRO A 485 -2.35 -5.94 -39.81
N CYS A 486 -3.41 -5.20 -39.47
CA CYS A 486 -4.56 -4.97 -40.34
C CYS A 486 -4.80 -3.48 -40.65
N ILE A 487 -3.77 -2.64 -40.58
CA ILE A 487 -3.86 -1.20 -40.91
C ILE A 487 -3.09 -0.89 -42.19
N SER A 488 -3.70 -0.11 -43.08
CA SER A 488 -3.02 0.58 -44.17
C SER A 488 -2.71 2.05 -43.81
N LYS A 489 -1.85 2.69 -44.60
CA LYS A 489 -1.59 4.14 -44.45
C LYS A 489 -2.86 4.97 -44.65
N ASP A 490 -3.74 4.56 -45.56
CA ASP A 490 -4.99 5.26 -45.84
C ASP A 490 -5.97 5.18 -44.66
N ASP A 491 -6.01 4.03 -43.96
CA ASP A 491 -6.82 3.88 -42.75
C ASP A 491 -6.37 4.83 -41.63
N LEU A 492 -5.04 5.00 -41.46
CA LEU A 492 -4.50 5.93 -40.48
C LEU A 492 -4.86 7.38 -40.83
N VAL A 493 -4.74 7.77 -42.11
CA VAL A 493 -5.12 9.11 -42.57
C VAL A 493 -6.61 9.36 -42.33
N ALA A 494 -7.48 8.40 -42.67
CA ALA A 494 -8.92 8.51 -42.43
C ALA A 494 -9.26 8.65 -40.93
N PHE A 495 -8.52 7.94 -40.07
CA PHE A 495 -8.65 8.06 -38.61
C PHE A 495 -8.22 9.45 -38.11
N GLU A 496 -7.10 9.98 -38.57
CA GLU A 496 -6.64 11.32 -38.22
C GLU A 496 -7.63 12.41 -38.69
N ASP A 497 -8.14 12.28 -39.91
CA ASP A 497 -9.18 13.15 -40.45
C ASP A 497 -10.47 13.08 -39.63
N ALA A 498 -10.85 11.91 -39.12
CA ALA A 498 -12.00 11.76 -38.24
C ALA A 498 -11.75 12.41 -36.87
N LEU A 499 -10.55 12.27 -36.30
CA LEU A 499 -10.17 12.87 -35.02
C LEU A 499 -10.21 14.40 -35.06
N THR A 500 -9.76 15.01 -36.17
CA THR A 500 -9.76 16.48 -36.31
C THR A 500 -11.17 17.07 -36.44
N LYS A 501 -12.15 16.28 -36.87
CA LYS A 501 -13.56 16.70 -37.04
C LYS A 501 -14.36 16.74 -35.74
N THR A 502 -13.84 16.19 -34.65
CA THR A 502 -14.52 16.21 -33.34
C THR A 502 -13.58 16.72 -32.25
N SER A 503 -14.08 17.59 -31.39
CA SER A 503 -13.39 18.02 -30.16
C SER A 503 -13.82 17.22 -28.93
N SER A 504 -14.80 16.32 -29.06
CA SER A 504 -15.35 15.55 -27.95
C SER A 504 -14.39 14.43 -27.53
N PRO A 505 -13.84 14.44 -26.30
CA PRO A 505 -12.94 13.37 -25.84
C PRO A 505 -13.61 11.99 -25.87
N LYS A 506 -14.93 11.93 -25.63
CA LYS A 506 -15.72 10.70 -25.70
C LYS A 506 -15.80 10.14 -27.12
N GLU A 507 -16.01 11.00 -28.12
CA GLU A 507 -16.08 10.58 -29.53
C GLU A 507 -14.71 10.17 -30.03
N GLN A 508 -13.65 10.91 -29.70
CA GLN A 508 -12.28 10.55 -30.06
C GLN A 508 -11.84 9.22 -29.43
N LYS A 509 -12.24 8.96 -28.18
CA LYS A 509 -12.04 7.65 -27.53
C LYS A 509 -12.77 6.53 -28.28
N GLN A 510 -13.98 6.79 -28.77
CA GLN A 510 -14.72 5.81 -29.57
C GLN A 510 -14.07 5.57 -30.94
N LEU A 511 -13.56 6.61 -31.59
CA LEU A 511 -12.78 6.49 -32.83
C LEU A 511 -11.52 5.64 -32.59
N MET A 512 -10.77 5.91 -31.51
CA MET A 512 -9.60 5.12 -31.13
C MET A 512 -9.96 3.65 -30.89
N ARG A 513 -11.09 3.38 -30.20
CA ARG A 513 -11.59 2.01 -30.00
C ARG A 513 -11.86 1.31 -31.33
N SER A 514 -12.63 1.94 -32.21
CA SER A 514 -12.99 1.37 -33.52
C SER A 514 -11.75 1.10 -34.37
N PHE A 515 -10.80 2.04 -34.37
CA PHE A 515 -9.54 1.91 -35.09
C PHE A 515 -8.71 0.73 -34.58
N LEU A 516 -8.50 0.60 -33.27
CA LEU A 516 -7.76 -0.51 -32.68
C LEU A 516 -8.42 -1.86 -32.93
N GLN A 517 -9.75 -1.94 -32.93
CA GLN A 517 -10.49 -3.16 -33.28
C GLN A 517 -10.29 -3.57 -34.75
N LEU A 518 -10.32 -2.60 -35.67
CA LEU A 518 -10.00 -2.83 -37.08
C LEU A 518 -8.55 -3.33 -37.22
N ALA A 519 -7.63 -2.67 -36.52
CA ALA A 519 -6.18 -2.87 -36.64
C ALA A 519 -5.67 -4.25 -36.23
N THR A 520 -6.37 -4.87 -35.29
CA THR A 520 -5.92 -6.07 -34.59
C THR A 520 -6.88 -7.23 -34.75
N GLY A 521 -8.06 -7.00 -35.35
CA GLY A 521 -9.16 -7.95 -35.40
C GLY A 521 -9.56 -8.40 -34.00
N ASN A 522 -9.59 -9.72 -33.78
CA ASN A 522 -9.98 -10.33 -32.50
C ASN A 522 -8.80 -10.52 -31.51
N LYS A 523 -7.61 -9.97 -31.81
CA LYS A 523 -6.41 -10.18 -30.97
C LYS A 523 -6.45 -9.37 -29.66
N LEU A 524 -7.17 -8.25 -29.63
CA LEU A 524 -7.38 -7.46 -28.41
C LEU A 524 -8.48 -8.08 -27.53
N ARG A 525 -8.15 -9.19 -26.86
CA ARG A 525 -9.10 -10.02 -26.10
C ARG A 525 -9.86 -9.21 -25.03
N ALA A 526 -9.22 -8.21 -24.41
CA ALA A 526 -9.86 -7.33 -23.44
C ALA A 526 -11.13 -6.64 -24.01
N LEU A 527 -11.11 -6.30 -25.30
CA LEU A 527 -12.23 -5.64 -25.99
C LEU A 527 -13.34 -6.60 -26.40
N VAL A 528 -13.02 -7.88 -26.54
CA VAL A 528 -13.97 -8.95 -26.89
C VAL A 528 -14.71 -9.45 -25.65
N SER A 529 -14.01 -9.67 -24.53
CA SER A 529 -14.61 -10.20 -23.30
C SER A 529 -15.65 -9.26 -22.68
N GLN A 530 -15.52 -7.93 -22.86
CA GLN A 530 -16.58 -6.96 -22.48
C GLN A 530 -17.93 -7.23 -23.16
N ARG A 531 -17.92 -7.73 -24.41
CA ARG A 531 -19.16 -8.04 -25.13
C ARG A 531 -19.92 -9.20 -24.49
N MET A 532 -19.22 -10.12 -23.82
CA MET A 532 -19.83 -11.27 -23.14
C MET A 532 -20.29 -10.96 -21.72
N THR A 533 -19.61 -10.08 -20.98
CA THR A 533 -20.04 -9.65 -19.62
C THR A 533 -21.26 -8.72 -19.62
N ASN A 534 -21.59 -8.07 -20.75
CA ASN A 534 -22.82 -7.27 -20.87
C ASN A 534 -24.11 -8.13 -20.94
N VAL A 535 -23.97 -9.46 -20.91
CA VAL A 535 -25.09 -10.41 -20.80
C VAL A 535 -25.42 -10.60 -19.32
N ILE A 536 -26.19 -9.67 -18.75
CA ILE A 536 -26.88 -9.74 -17.44
C ILE A 536 -25.97 -10.04 -16.23
N THR A 537 -25.42 -8.99 -15.61
CA THR A 537 -24.67 -9.06 -14.33
C THR A 537 -25.55 -8.98 -13.07
N ASN A 538 -26.88 -8.98 -13.20
CA ASN A 538 -27.81 -8.85 -12.07
C ASN A 538 -28.21 -10.20 -11.42
N VAL A 539 -27.37 -11.23 -11.53
CA VAL A 539 -27.56 -12.47 -10.77
C VAL A 539 -26.60 -12.45 -9.59
N THR A 540 -27.07 -12.01 -8.43
CA THR A 540 -26.39 -12.28 -7.16
C THR A 540 -26.19 -13.78 -7.02
N ALA A 541 -24.94 -14.24 -7.09
CA ALA A 541 -24.59 -15.62 -6.80
C ALA A 541 -24.99 -15.91 -5.34
N ARG A 542 -26.11 -16.60 -5.15
CA ARG A 542 -26.52 -17.12 -3.84
C ARG A 542 -25.47 -18.14 -3.43
N SER A 543 -24.59 -17.76 -2.52
CA SER A 543 -23.66 -18.68 -1.84
C SER A 543 -24.47 -19.85 -1.27
N ARG A 544 -24.38 -21.02 -1.90
CA ARG A 544 -24.93 -22.26 -1.34
C ARG A 544 -24.00 -22.70 -0.21
N SER A 545 -24.30 -22.28 1.02
CA SER A 545 -23.80 -22.95 2.20
C SER A 545 -24.32 -24.38 2.21
N SER A 546 -23.45 -25.36 1.95
CA SER A 546 -23.78 -26.78 2.10
C SER A 546 -23.81 -27.14 3.59
N ALA A 547 -25.01 -27.22 4.16
CA ALA A 547 -25.27 -27.97 5.39
C ALA A 547 -26.49 -28.86 5.13
N PRO A 548 -26.42 -30.19 5.33
CA PRO A 548 -27.59 -31.05 5.21
C PRO A 548 -28.36 -31.03 6.54
N GLY A 549 -29.60 -30.56 6.50
CA GLY A 549 -30.59 -30.70 7.57
C GLY A 549 -31.92 -31.14 6.96
N PRO A 550 -32.70 -32.02 7.63
CA PRO A 550 -33.72 -32.82 6.97
C PRO A 550 -34.98 -32.01 6.66
N ALA A 551 -35.63 -32.43 5.57
CA ALA A 551 -36.87 -31.87 5.06
C ALA A 551 -38.02 -31.90 6.07
N GLN A 552 -38.82 -30.83 6.08
CA GLN A 552 -40.27 -30.91 6.31
C GLN A 552 -40.99 -29.71 5.64
N SER A 553 -42.08 -30.05 4.97
CA SER A 553 -43.16 -29.28 4.32
C SER A 553 -43.67 -28.11 5.19
N SER A 554 -44.33 -27.04 4.70
CA SER A 554 -45.34 -26.89 3.63
C SER A 554 -45.68 -25.39 3.46
N GLU A 555 -46.23 -25.06 2.28
CA GLU A 555 -47.22 -23.98 1.99
C GLU A 555 -46.79 -22.51 2.11
N GLU A 556 -46.65 -21.81 0.97
CA GLU A 556 -47.61 -20.80 0.45
C GLU A 556 -47.62 -19.51 1.29
N ASP A 557 -47.11 -18.39 0.76
CA ASP A 557 -47.94 -17.50 -0.05
C ASP A 557 -47.16 -16.29 -0.59
N ASN A 558 -47.82 -15.65 -1.53
CA ASN A 558 -47.45 -14.70 -2.56
C ASN A 558 -46.88 -13.32 -2.17
N VAL A 559 -46.02 -12.82 -3.08
CA VAL A 559 -46.07 -11.51 -3.77
C VAL A 559 -46.22 -10.25 -2.91
N VAL A 560 -45.23 -9.33 -3.00
CA VAL A 560 -45.48 -7.94 -3.40
C VAL A 560 -44.26 -7.40 -4.16
N GLY A 561 -44.53 -6.98 -5.40
CA GLY A 561 -43.61 -6.32 -6.31
C GLY A 561 -43.52 -4.80 -6.11
N LEU A 562 -42.58 -4.24 -6.85
CA LEU A 562 -42.08 -2.86 -6.85
C LEU A 562 -43.11 -1.74 -7.04
N ALA A 563 -42.63 -0.56 -6.61
CA ALA A 563 -42.84 0.78 -7.18
C ALA A 563 -44.04 1.59 -6.67
N ALA A 564 -43.76 2.64 -5.90
CA ALA A 564 -43.68 4.01 -6.41
C ALA A 564 -43.83 5.01 -5.24
N ILE A 565 -42.84 5.89 -5.11
CA ILE A 565 -43.02 7.35 -4.96
C ILE A 565 -44.11 7.80 -3.98
N ILE A 566 -43.71 8.21 -2.77
CA ILE A 566 -43.64 9.62 -2.29
C ILE A 566 -42.67 9.66 -1.11
#